data_AF-A0AA96ZEF1-F1
#
_entry.id   AF-A0AA96ZEF1-F1
#
_cell.length_a   1.000
_cell.length_b   1.000
_cell.length_c   1.000
_cell.angle_alpha   90.00
_cell.angle_beta   90.00
_cell.angle_gamma   90.00
#
_symmetry.space_group_name_H-M   'P 1'
#
loop_
_entity.id
_entity.type
_entity.pdbx_description
1 polymer ?
#
loop_
_entity_poly.entity_id
_entity_poly.type
_entity_poly.pdbx_seq_one_letter_code
_entity_poly.pdbx_strand_id
1 'polypeptide(L)'
;MSGVSLEVELHGFGCRVLGEGHGRALTALSALVRDESLEALLLQLYGAQLMPAQRPVLVSQWAKYLFGLLITPVLVAILTRDWHWPLRLDQLAIAVDERGLPDGLLFVEAGSRRVTNADEPLQAFDALLDDLLTPLITRLGVYGELPRAVLWSSAGEALDACLRCLETSLAERGRPLLEQARRSDGRRNPLYRSVVYVPRYQRRACCLSHRVAWVGRCEHCPLPIEALAKL
;
A
#
# COMPACT_ATOMS: atom_id res chain seq x y z
N MET A 1 9.40 14.72 -22.13
CA MET A 1 8.18 13.98 -22.56
C MET A 1 7.95 12.84 -21.58
N SER A 2 7.10 12.97 -20.54
CA SER A 2 6.89 11.81 -19.62
C SER A 2 5.79 11.90 -18.54
N GLY A 3 5.18 13.05 -18.22
CA GLY A 3 4.17 13.12 -17.13
C GLY A 3 2.73 12.78 -17.56
N VAL A 4 2.28 13.40 -18.65
CA VAL A 4 0.85 13.44 -19.06
C VAL A 4 0.26 12.06 -19.35
N SER A 5 1.07 11.09 -19.83
CA SER A 5 0.55 9.77 -20.20
C SER A 5 0.27 8.86 -18.99
N LEU A 6 0.98 9.05 -17.88
CA LEU A 6 0.77 8.24 -16.68
C LEU A 6 -0.35 8.81 -15.81
N GLU A 7 -0.49 10.13 -15.77
CA GLU A 7 -1.57 10.82 -15.05
C GLU A 7 -2.97 10.37 -15.52
N VAL A 8 -3.15 10.20 -16.83
CA VAL A 8 -4.42 9.69 -17.41
C VAL A 8 -4.68 8.24 -17.01
N GLU A 9 -3.66 7.38 -17.05
CA GLU A 9 -3.75 5.97 -16.63
C GLU A 9 -4.10 5.87 -15.13
N LEU A 10 -3.67 6.81 -14.29
CA LEU A 10 -3.89 6.83 -12.85
C LEU A 10 -5.20 7.47 -12.40
N HIS A 11 -5.81 8.33 -13.23
CA HIS A 11 -7.08 9.00 -12.90
C HIS A 11 -8.20 7.99 -12.60
N GLY A 12 -8.22 6.84 -13.29
CA GLY A 12 -9.19 5.75 -13.06
C GLY A 12 -9.06 5.08 -11.69
N PHE A 13 -7.95 5.28 -10.98
CA PHE A 13 -7.66 4.68 -9.68
C PHE A 13 -7.79 5.66 -8.51
N GLY A 14 -8.16 6.92 -8.78
CA GLY A 14 -8.20 7.97 -7.76
C GLY A 14 -6.84 8.30 -7.13
N CYS A 15 -5.74 7.81 -7.72
CA CYS A 15 -4.38 8.09 -7.28
C CYS A 15 -3.95 9.46 -7.79
N ARG A 16 -3.40 10.30 -6.90
CA ARG A 16 -2.90 11.63 -7.24
C ARG A 16 -1.38 11.67 -7.14
N VAL A 17 -0.72 11.44 -8.27
CA VAL A 17 0.70 11.75 -8.42
C VAL A 17 0.83 13.24 -8.68
N LEU A 18 1.67 13.92 -7.92
CA LEU A 18 1.86 15.36 -7.95
C LEU A 18 3.04 15.70 -8.86
N GLY A 19 2.87 16.74 -9.70
CA GLY A 19 3.97 17.34 -10.46
C GLY A 19 4.70 18.42 -9.66
N GLU A 20 5.83 18.90 -10.20
CA GLU A 20 6.53 20.07 -9.65
C GLU A 20 5.62 21.29 -9.57
N GLY A 21 5.74 22.10 -8.52
CA GLY A 21 4.97 23.35 -8.36
C GLY A 21 3.51 23.18 -7.93
N HIS A 22 3.09 21.99 -7.47
CA HIS A 22 1.70 21.71 -7.04
C HIS A 22 1.20 22.52 -5.82
N GLY A 23 2.05 23.28 -5.13
CA GLY A 23 1.67 24.25 -4.08
C GLY A 23 1.17 23.68 -2.74
N ARG A 24 1.17 22.35 -2.56
CA ARG A 24 0.71 21.69 -1.32
C ARG A 24 1.88 21.46 -0.37
N ALA A 25 1.59 21.38 0.93
CA ALA A 25 2.58 20.94 1.90
C ALA A 25 2.92 19.45 1.70
N LEU A 26 4.20 19.16 1.53
CA LEU A 26 4.71 17.79 1.39
C LEU A 26 5.58 17.42 2.57
N THR A 27 5.47 16.17 3.00
CA THR A 27 6.37 15.57 3.99
C THR A 27 7.02 14.35 3.38
N ALA A 28 8.35 14.25 3.47
CA ALA A 28 9.06 13.03 3.07
C ALA A 28 8.46 11.83 3.81
N LEU A 29 8.22 10.71 3.12
CA LEU A 29 7.57 9.54 3.70
C LEU A 29 8.37 9.01 4.90
N SER A 30 9.70 9.03 4.82
CA SER A 30 10.60 8.71 5.94
C SER A 30 10.35 9.57 7.19
N ALA A 31 10.09 10.86 7.02
CA ALA A 31 9.77 11.77 8.12
C ALA A 31 8.33 11.62 8.62
N LEU A 32 7.39 11.31 7.72
CA LEU A 32 5.97 11.09 8.03
C LEU A 32 5.77 9.86 8.92
N VAL A 33 6.57 8.80 8.72
CA VAL A 33 6.43 7.53 9.44
C VAL A 33 7.29 7.45 10.72
N ARG A 34 7.81 8.59 11.22
CA ARG A 34 8.40 8.65 12.56
C ARG A 34 7.32 8.59 13.64
N ASP A 35 7.66 8.16 14.85
CA ASP A 35 6.65 7.92 15.90
C ASP A 35 5.92 9.23 16.23
N GLU A 36 6.66 10.33 16.36
CA GLU A 36 6.08 11.64 16.71
C GLU A 36 5.16 12.17 15.61
N SER A 37 5.56 11.98 14.34
CA SER A 37 4.77 12.37 13.18
C SER A 37 3.50 11.54 13.05
N LEU A 38 3.60 10.21 13.20
CA LEU A 38 2.44 9.31 13.16
C LEU A 38 1.50 9.58 14.32
N GLU A 39 2.02 9.79 15.53
CA GLU A 39 1.23 10.10 16.71
C GLU A 39 0.43 11.39 16.51
N ALA A 40 1.08 12.46 16.08
CA ALA A 40 0.41 13.73 15.80
C ALA A 40 -0.67 13.59 14.71
N LEU A 41 -0.33 12.91 13.60
CA LEU A 41 -1.24 12.71 12.47
C LEU A 41 -2.48 11.90 12.85
N LEU A 42 -2.28 10.79 13.56
CA LEU A 42 -3.38 9.89 13.93
C LEU A 42 -4.20 10.43 15.10
N LEU A 43 -3.60 11.20 16.01
CA LEU A 43 -4.34 11.97 17.02
C LEU A 43 -5.24 13.02 16.37
N GLN A 44 -4.77 13.72 15.34
CA GLN A 44 -5.60 14.66 14.59
C GLN A 44 -6.76 13.94 13.87
N LEU A 45 -6.48 12.79 13.25
CA LEU A 45 -7.47 12.07 12.45
C LEU A 45 -8.52 11.34 13.30
N TYR A 46 -8.12 10.70 14.40
CA TYR A 46 -8.97 9.80 15.19
C TYR A 46 -9.31 10.32 16.60
N GLY A 47 -8.59 11.32 17.08
CA GLY A 47 -8.80 11.92 18.40
C GLY A 47 -8.12 11.17 19.55
N ALA A 48 -7.95 11.89 20.67
CA ALA A 48 -7.23 11.42 21.86
C ALA A 48 -7.92 10.24 22.59
N GLN A 49 -9.21 10.02 22.37
CA GLN A 49 -9.95 8.92 23.01
C GLN A 49 -9.67 7.57 22.33
N LEU A 50 -9.67 7.53 21.00
CA LEU A 50 -9.48 6.29 20.25
C LEU A 50 -8.01 5.87 20.17
N MET A 51 -7.08 6.82 20.11
CA MET A 51 -5.66 6.55 19.89
C MET A 51 -5.06 5.54 20.89
N PRO A 52 -5.12 5.75 22.22
CA PRO A 52 -4.55 4.80 23.17
C PRO A 52 -5.27 3.44 23.19
N ALA A 53 -6.59 3.43 22.96
CA ALA A 53 -7.41 2.23 23.10
C ALA A 53 -7.36 1.33 21.87
N GLN A 54 -7.14 1.89 20.67
CA GLN A 54 -7.33 1.18 19.40
C GLN A 54 -6.20 1.37 18.38
N ARG A 55 -5.02 1.81 18.83
CA ARG A 55 -3.82 2.05 17.98
C ARG A 55 -3.60 0.99 16.87
N PRO A 56 -3.65 -0.33 17.13
CA PRO A 56 -3.49 -1.34 16.07
C PRO A 56 -4.49 -1.21 14.92
N VAL A 57 -5.75 -0.89 15.23
CA VAL A 57 -6.81 -0.76 14.22
C VAL A 57 -6.61 0.53 13.43
N LEU A 58 -6.32 1.63 14.12
CA LEU A 58 -6.16 2.95 13.52
C LEU A 58 -4.98 2.99 12.54
N VAL A 59 -3.83 2.42 12.94
CA VAL A 59 -2.67 2.28 12.06
C VAL A 59 -2.98 1.39 10.85
N SER A 60 -3.68 0.28 11.06
CA SER A 60 -4.12 -0.61 9.96
C SER A 60 -5.05 0.10 8.96
N GLN A 61 -5.98 0.94 9.45
CA GLN A 61 -6.89 1.70 8.60
C GLN A 61 -6.15 2.80 7.83
N TRP A 62 -5.33 3.61 8.50
CA TRP A 62 -4.55 4.65 7.85
C TRP A 62 -3.59 4.08 6.80
N ALA A 63 -2.90 2.97 7.12
CA ALA A 63 -2.00 2.29 6.20
C ALA A 63 -2.71 1.79 4.93
N LYS A 64 -3.99 1.42 5.00
CA LYS A 64 -4.77 1.01 3.82
C LYS A 64 -4.82 2.13 2.77
N TYR A 65 -5.08 3.37 3.19
CA TYR A 65 -5.11 4.52 2.29
C TYR A 65 -3.72 4.81 1.72
N LEU A 66 -2.70 4.76 2.58
CA LEU A 66 -1.32 4.96 2.15
C LEU A 66 -0.88 3.92 1.11
N PHE A 67 -1.21 2.63 1.31
CA PHE A 67 -0.86 1.58 0.35
C PHE A 67 -1.58 1.75 -0.99
N GLY A 68 -2.86 2.14 -1.00
CA GLY A 68 -3.56 2.46 -2.25
C GLY A 68 -2.88 3.60 -3.01
N LEU A 69 -2.50 4.66 -2.30
CA LEU A 69 -1.79 5.80 -2.88
C LEU A 69 -0.39 5.43 -3.44
N LEU A 70 0.34 4.54 -2.75
CA LEU A 70 1.72 4.18 -3.11
C LEU A 70 1.81 3.08 -4.17
N ILE A 71 1.03 2.01 -4.02
CA ILE A 71 1.20 0.78 -4.83
C ILE A 71 0.72 1.01 -6.25
N THR A 72 -0.44 1.63 -6.42
CA THR A 72 -1.06 1.83 -7.73
C THR A 72 -0.14 2.53 -8.75
N PRO A 73 0.43 3.72 -8.47
CA PRO A 73 1.25 4.41 -9.46
C PRO A 73 2.53 3.66 -9.81
N VAL A 74 3.16 3.03 -8.82
CA VAL A 74 4.35 2.21 -9.03
C VAL A 74 4.03 0.98 -9.87
N LEU A 75 2.95 0.27 -9.54
CA LEU A 75 2.55 -0.95 -10.22
C LEU A 75 2.16 -0.67 -11.68
N VAL A 76 1.35 0.35 -11.93
CA VAL A 76 0.93 0.75 -13.28
C VAL A 76 2.16 1.10 -14.12
N ALA A 77 3.07 1.93 -13.61
CA ALA A 77 4.25 2.35 -14.37
C ALA A 77 5.18 1.19 -14.76
N ILE A 78 5.40 0.25 -13.84
CA ILE A 78 6.21 -0.96 -14.12
C ILE A 78 5.51 -1.80 -15.20
N LEU A 79 4.21 -2.03 -15.06
CA LEU A 79 3.47 -2.93 -15.95
C LEU A 79 3.25 -2.33 -17.34
N THR A 80 2.99 -1.03 -17.46
CA THR A 80 2.66 -0.40 -18.76
C THR A 80 3.90 0.11 -19.50
N ARG A 81 4.96 0.53 -18.79
CA ARG A 81 6.10 1.23 -19.38
C ARG A 81 7.48 0.67 -19.02
N ASP A 82 7.54 -0.36 -18.17
CA ASP A 82 8.79 -0.80 -17.54
C ASP A 82 9.52 0.39 -16.87
N TRP A 83 8.75 1.29 -16.25
CA TRP A 83 9.24 2.52 -15.66
C TRP A 83 9.40 2.37 -14.16
N HIS A 84 10.56 2.78 -13.63
CA HIS A 84 10.93 2.58 -12.24
C HIS A 84 11.45 3.88 -11.63
N TRP A 85 10.97 4.21 -10.43
CA TRP A 85 11.54 5.25 -9.57
C TRP A 85 12.41 4.64 -8.48
N PRO A 86 13.32 5.41 -7.87
CA PRO A 86 13.82 5.12 -6.53
C PRO A 86 12.65 5.11 -5.53
N LEU A 87 12.47 4.03 -4.76
CA LEU A 87 11.32 3.83 -3.88
C LEU A 87 11.66 3.81 -2.38
N ARG A 88 12.89 4.21 -2.03
CA ARG A 88 13.26 4.42 -0.63
C ARG A 88 12.33 5.46 0.00
N LEU A 89 12.07 5.34 1.30
CA LEU A 89 11.11 6.22 1.99
C LEU A 89 11.51 7.71 1.97
N ASP A 90 12.79 8.05 1.79
CA ASP A 90 13.28 9.42 1.64
C ASP A 90 13.15 9.97 0.20
N GLN A 91 12.84 9.12 -0.77
CA GLN A 91 12.64 9.46 -2.19
C GLN A 91 11.16 9.68 -2.56
N LEU A 92 10.28 9.59 -1.56
CA LEU A 92 8.84 9.74 -1.70
C LEU A 92 8.39 10.84 -0.75
N ALA A 93 7.54 11.74 -1.22
CA ALA A 93 6.90 12.75 -0.38
C ALA A 93 5.38 12.67 -0.50
N ILE A 94 4.72 12.82 0.64
CA ILE A 94 3.28 12.62 0.79
C ILE A 94 2.63 13.97 1.14
N ALA A 95 1.58 14.29 0.42
CA ALA A 95 0.59 15.26 0.86
C ALA A 95 -0.48 14.55 1.69
N VAL A 96 -0.88 15.19 2.79
CA VAL A 96 -2.03 14.78 3.58
C VAL A 96 -3.14 15.81 3.42
N ASP A 97 -4.39 15.34 3.46
CA ASP A 97 -5.55 16.23 3.49
C ASP A 97 -5.73 16.88 4.87
N GLU A 98 -6.73 17.75 5.00
CA GLU A 98 -7.08 18.45 6.24
C GLU A 98 -7.42 17.52 7.42
N ARG A 99 -7.79 16.27 7.14
CA ARG A 99 -8.11 15.26 8.14
C ARG A 99 -6.89 14.45 8.57
N GLY A 100 -5.79 14.50 7.80
CA GLY A 100 -4.58 13.71 8.01
C GLY A 100 -4.53 12.41 7.20
N LEU A 101 -5.37 12.26 6.18
CA LEU A 101 -5.32 11.12 5.27
C LEU A 101 -4.32 11.37 4.11
N PRO A 102 -3.55 10.36 3.67
CA PRO A 102 -2.70 10.49 2.50
C PRO A 102 -3.53 10.71 1.23
N ASP A 103 -3.24 11.76 0.47
CA ASP A 103 -4.03 12.11 -0.71
C ASP A 103 -3.21 12.67 -1.89
N GLY A 104 -1.88 12.63 -1.80
CA GLY A 104 -0.97 13.01 -2.88
C GLY A 104 0.41 12.41 -2.71
N LEU A 105 1.02 12.00 -3.82
CA LEU A 105 2.33 11.38 -3.88
C LEU A 105 3.25 12.15 -4.83
N LEU A 106 4.44 12.52 -4.37
CA LEU A 106 5.53 13.03 -5.20
C LEU A 106 6.71 12.04 -5.16
N PHE A 107 7.28 11.74 -6.32
CA PHE A 107 8.58 11.09 -6.44
C PHE A 107 9.65 12.18 -6.50
N VAL A 108 10.62 12.17 -5.58
CA VAL A 108 11.64 13.23 -5.45
C VAL A 108 12.61 13.18 -6.62
N GLU A 109 13.12 11.99 -6.92
CA GLU A 109 14.01 11.76 -8.05
C GLU A 109 13.25 11.26 -9.27
N ALA A 110 13.79 11.59 -10.45
CA ALA A 110 13.25 11.11 -11.72
C ALA A 110 13.38 9.59 -11.81
N GLY A 111 12.34 8.96 -12.38
CA GLY A 111 12.40 7.56 -12.74
C GLY A 111 13.15 7.32 -14.05
N SER A 112 13.35 6.05 -14.38
CA SER A 112 13.92 5.63 -15.65
C SER A 112 13.28 4.33 -16.11
N ARG A 113 13.34 4.09 -17.43
CA ARG A 113 12.97 2.80 -17.98
C ARG A 113 14.03 1.76 -17.65
N ARG A 114 13.62 0.57 -17.21
CA ARG A 114 14.51 -0.57 -16.99
C ARG A 114 13.95 -1.79 -17.68
N VAL A 115 14.78 -2.49 -18.44
CA VAL A 115 14.39 -3.78 -19.00
C VAL A 115 14.61 -4.84 -17.94
N THR A 116 13.54 -5.56 -17.57
CA THR A 116 13.60 -6.65 -16.59
C THR A 116 13.68 -7.99 -17.29
N ASN A 117 14.32 -8.97 -16.67
CA ASN A 117 14.39 -10.32 -17.23
C ASN A 117 12.97 -10.94 -17.26
N ALA A 118 12.52 -11.37 -18.44
CA ALA A 118 11.21 -12.00 -18.61
C ALA A 118 11.10 -13.33 -17.83
N ASP A 119 12.22 -14.01 -17.61
CA ASP A 119 12.27 -15.26 -16.84
C ASP A 119 12.20 -15.02 -15.33
N GLU A 120 12.35 -13.77 -14.88
CA GLU A 120 12.28 -13.37 -13.46
C GLU A 120 11.24 -12.26 -13.25
N PRO A 121 9.94 -12.55 -13.40
CA PRO A 121 8.89 -11.52 -13.38
C PRO A 121 8.82 -10.74 -12.06
N LEU A 122 9.25 -11.34 -10.95
CA LEU A 122 9.29 -10.68 -9.64
C LEU A 122 10.41 -9.64 -9.52
N GLN A 123 11.49 -9.75 -10.31
CA GLN A 123 12.63 -8.84 -10.25
C GLN A 123 12.23 -7.39 -10.54
N ALA A 124 11.24 -7.18 -11.41
CA ALA A 124 10.67 -5.87 -11.72
C ALA A 124 10.14 -5.14 -10.48
N PHE A 125 9.75 -5.89 -9.45
CA PHE A 125 9.10 -5.38 -8.24
C PHE A 125 10.02 -5.38 -7.02
N ASP A 126 11.32 -5.65 -7.20
CA ASP A 126 12.26 -5.73 -6.08
C ASP A 126 12.29 -4.44 -5.26
N ALA A 127 12.35 -3.27 -5.92
CA ALA A 127 12.32 -1.98 -5.22
C ALA A 127 10.98 -1.74 -4.48
N LEU A 128 9.86 -2.17 -5.06
CA LEU A 128 8.54 -2.07 -4.40
C LEU A 128 8.52 -2.92 -3.12
N LEU A 129 9.08 -4.12 -3.16
CA LEU A 129 9.12 -5.03 -2.02
C LEU A 129 10.16 -4.63 -0.97
N ASP A 130 11.39 -4.36 -1.39
CA ASP A 130 12.54 -4.22 -0.51
C ASP A 130 12.77 -2.79 -0.05
N ASP A 131 12.64 -1.80 -0.95
CA ASP A 131 12.93 -0.40 -0.62
C ASP A 131 11.72 0.34 -0.06
N LEU A 132 10.50 -0.08 -0.44
CA LEU A 132 9.25 0.56 -0.03
C LEU A 132 8.47 -0.25 1.01
N LEU A 133 7.86 -1.37 0.59
CA LEU A 133 6.87 -2.05 1.41
C LEU A 133 7.47 -2.69 2.67
N THR A 134 8.62 -3.36 2.57
CA THR A 134 9.26 -4.01 3.73
C THR A 134 9.62 -3.02 4.84
N PRO A 135 10.37 -1.93 4.58
CA PRO A 135 10.69 -0.96 5.63
C PRO A 135 9.45 -0.23 6.14
N LEU A 136 8.53 0.16 5.26
CA LEU A 136 7.29 0.84 5.66
C LEU A 136 6.42 -0.05 6.55
N ILE A 137 6.17 -1.29 6.16
CA ILE A 137 5.36 -2.25 6.93
C ILE A 137 6.02 -2.59 8.26
N THR A 138 7.35 -2.72 8.28
CA THR A 138 8.09 -2.93 9.54
C THR A 138 7.90 -1.75 10.47
N ARG A 139 8.04 -0.52 9.96
CA ARG A 139 7.89 0.70 10.75
C ARG A 139 6.49 0.86 11.33
N LEU A 140 5.46 0.70 10.49
CA LEU A 140 4.07 0.80 10.89
C LEU A 140 3.66 -0.34 11.83
N GLY A 141 4.20 -1.54 11.62
CA GLY A 141 3.96 -2.70 12.49
C GLY A 141 4.48 -2.48 13.91
N VAL A 142 5.68 -1.90 14.04
CA VAL A 142 6.27 -1.53 15.33
C VAL A 142 5.45 -0.43 16.01
N TYR A 143 5.23 0.69 15.32
CA TYR A 143 4.49 1.82 15.91
C TYR A 143 3.06 1.42 16.30
N GLY A 144 2.35 0.72 15.43
CA GLY A 144 0.96 0.35 15.65
C GLY A 144 0.75 -0.90 16.51
N GLU A 145 1.81 -1.55 16.98
CA GLU A 145 1.73 -2.77 17.80
C GLU A 145 0.86 -3.87 17.17
N LEU A 146 0.96 -4.03 15.84
CA LEU A 146 0.15 -4.96 15.07
C LEU A 146 1.01 -5.95 14.26
N PRO A 147 0.53 -7.20 14.06
CA PRO A 147 1.25 -8.16 13.24
C PRO A 147 1.44 -7.63 11.82
N ARG A 148 2.68 -7.69 11.30
CA ARG A 148 3.01 -7.29 9.91
C ARG A 148 2.13 -7.99 8.87
N ALA A 149 1.62 -9.19 9.15
CA ALA A 149 0.70 -9.90 8.27
C ALA A 149 -0.60 -9.13 8.00
N VAL A 150 -1.07 -8.32 8.95
CA VAL A 150 -2.24 -7.42 8.77
C VAL A 150 -1.93 -6.38 7.68
N LEU A 151 -0.76 -5.78 7.73
CA LEU A 151 -0.31 -4.75 6.79
C LEU A 151 0.01 -5.34 5.41
N TRP A 152 0.70 -6.48 5.34
CA TRP A 152 0.93 -7.20 4.07
C TRP A 152 -0.38 -7.63 3.40
N SER A 153 -1.37 -8.03 4.20
CA SER A 153 -2.73 -8.33 3.72
C SER A 153 -3.42 -7.09 3.14
N SER A 154 -3.24 -5.91 3.75
CA SER A 154 -3.74 -4.63 3.19
C SER A 154 -3.00 -4.23 1.91
N ALA A 155 -1.68 -4.36 1.87
CA ALA A 155 -0.87 -4.05 0.68
C ALA A 155 -1.25 -4.97 -0.50
N GLY A 156 -1.44 -6.26 -0.22
CA GLY A 156 -1.90 -7.23 -1.21
C GLY A 156 -3.31 -6.95 -1.75
N GLU A 157 -4.21 -6.48 -0.89
CA GLU A 157 -5.54 -6.05 -1.30
C GLU A 157 -5.50 -4.82 -2.23
N ALA A 158 -4.65 -3.83 -1.92
CA ALA A 158 -4.46 -2.66 -2.79
C ALA A 158 -3.87 -3.05 -4.15
N LEU A 159 -2.86 -3.92 -4.14
CA LEU A 159 -2.26 -4.47 -5.36
C LEU A 159 -3.30 -5.23 -6.19
N ASP A 160 -4.04 -6.14 -5.58
CA ASP A 160 -5.07 -6.92 -6.29
C ASP A 160 -6.17 -6.04 -6.87
N ALA A 161 -6.65 -5.05 -6.11
CA ALA A 161 -7.62 -4.08 -6.59
C ALA A 161 -7.09 -3.33 -7.82
N CYS A 162 -5.81 -2.93 -7.82
CA CYS A 162 -5.19 -2.33 -8.99
C CYS A 162 -5.17 -3.29 -10.18
N LEU A 163 -4.72 -4.53 -9.99
CA LEU A 163 -4.63 -5.52 -11.06
C LEU A 163 -5.99 -5.86 -11.69
N ARG A 164 -7.08 -5.84 -10.91
CA ARG A 164 -8.44 -6.10 -11.42
C ARG A 164 -8.99 -4.99 -12.33
N CYS A 165 -8.38 -3.80 -12.34
CA CYS A 165 -8.75 -2.70 -13.21
C CYS A 165 -7.85 -2.58 -14.46
N LEU A 166 -6.81 -3.40 -14.57
CA LEU A 166 -5.91 -3.41 -15.73
C LEU A 166 -6.39 -4.41 -16.79
N GLU A 167 -5.96 -4.19 -18.03
CA GLU A 167 -6.09 -5.17 -19.11
C GLU A 167 -5.48 -6.52 -18.70
N THR A 168 -6.10 -7.62 -19.14
CA THR A 168 -5.73 -8.98 -18.71
C THR A 168 -4.24 -9.28 -18.85
N SER A 169 -3.62 -8.90 -19.97
CA SER A 169 -2.20 -9.14 -20.22
C SER A 169 -1.28 -8.38 -19.25
N LEU A 170 -1.66 -7.17 -18.85
CA LEU A 170 -0.94 -6.39 -17.84
C LEU A 170 -1.15 -6.98 -16.44
N ALA A 171 -2.39 -7.40 -16.14
CA ALA A 171 -2.72 -8.01 -14.87
C ALA A 171 -1.92 -9.31 -14.66
N GLU A 172 -1.84 -10.17 -15.68
CA GLU A 172 -1.06 -11.42 -15.67
C GLU A 172 0.42 -11.19 -15.37
N ARG A 173 1.03 -10.12 -15.90
CA ARG A 173 2.42 -9.76 -15.57
C ARG A 173 2.63 -9.44 -14.08
N GLY A 174 1.61 -8.91 -13.40
CA GLY A 174 1.67 -8.57 -11.97
C GLY A 174 1.23 -9.69 -11.02
N ARG A 175 0.47 -10.70 -11.51
CA ARG A 175 -0.04 -11.81 -10.69
C ARG A 175 1.02 -12.63 -9.93
N PRO A 176 2.25 -12.83 -10.44
CA PRO A 176 3.30 -13.49 -9.66
C PRO A 176 3.51 -12.92 -8.26
N LEU A 177 3.27 -11.62 -8.03
CA LEU A 177 3.36 -11.00 -6.69
C LEU A 177 2.41 -11.62 -5.67
N LEU A 178 1.27 -12.16 -6.11
CA LEU A 178 0.28 -12.80 -5.24
C LEU A 178 0.35 -14.33 -5.29
N GLU A 179 0.93 -14.89 -6.34
CA GLU A 179 0.84 -16.33 -6.66
C GLU A 179 2.14 -17.11 -6.43
N GLN A 180 3.30 -16.46 -6.48
CA GLN A 180 4.58 -17.12 -6.27
C GLN A 180 5.02 -17.02 -4.80
N ALA A 181 5.35 -18.15 -4.19
CA ALA A 181 5.73 -18.23 -2.77
C ALA A 181 7.15 -17.72 -2.49
N ARG A 182 8.02 -17.72 -3.51
CA ARG A 182 9.44 -17.34 -3.43
C ARG A 182 9.82 -16.46 -4.60
N ARG A 183 10.82 -15.61 -4.38
CA ARG A 183 11.47 -14.74 -5.37
C ARG A 183 12.61 -15.49 -6.06
N SER A 184 13.18 -14.92 -7.12
CA SER A 184 14.31 -15.51 -7.86
C SER A 184 15.55 -15.72 -6.99
N ASP A 185 15.76 -14.86 -6.00
CA ASP A 185 16.82 -14.99 -4.99
C ASP A 185 16.53 -16.02 -3.87
N GLY A 186 15.39 -16.73 -3.94
CA GLY A 186 14.98 -17.74 -2.97
C GLY A 186 14.32 -17.21 -1.70
N ARG A 187 14.30 -15.89 -1.45
CA ARG A 187 13.57 -15.30 -0.30
C ARG A 187 12.08 -15.56 -0.43
N ARG A 188 11.37 -15.59 0.72
CA ARG A 188 9.91 -15.69 0.74
C ARG A 188 9.30 -14.41 0.16
N ASN A 189 8.27 -14.56 -0.67
CA ASN A 189 7.43 -13.45 -1.09
C ASN A 189 6.39 -13.13 0.00
N PRO A 190 6.42 -11.95 0.63
CA PRO A 190 5.48 -11.61 1.70
C PRO A 190 4.05 -11.33 1.22
N LEU A 191 3.86 -11.04 -0.08
CA LEU A 191 2.55 -10.85 -0.71
C LEU A 191 1.91 -12.17 -1.17
N TYR A 192 2.63 -13.29 -1.07
CA TYR A 192 2.10 -14.60 -1.47
C TYR A 192 0.79 -14.91 -0.74
N ARG A 193 -0.29 -15.03 -1.52
CA ARG A 193 -1.65 -15.26 -1.07
C ARG A 193 -2.12 -14.26 0.00
N SER A 194 -1.68 -13.01 -0.04
CA SER A 194 -2.20 -11.95 0.84
C SER A 194 -3.70 -11.71 0.64
N VAL A 195 -4.20 -12.06 -0.55
CA VAL A 195 -5.63 -12.20 -0.87
C VAL A 195 -5.90 -13.62 -1.40
N VAL A 196 -7.13 -14.09 -1.24
CA VAL A 196 -7.58 -15.43 -1.63
C VAL A 196 -8.97 -15.31 -2.25
N TYR A 197 -9.24 -16.08 -3.31
CA TYR A 197 -10.50 -16.04 -4.06
C TYR A 197 -11.46 -17.19 -3.74
N VAL A 198 -10.98 -18.26 -3.11
CA VAL A 198 -11.75 -19.49 -2.86
C VAL A 198 -11.92 -19.70 -1.35
N PRO A 199 -13.15 -19.91 -0.85
CA PRO A 199 -14.42 -20.00 -1.58
C PRO A 199 -15.01 -18.64 -2.02
N ARG A 200 -14.42 -17.53 -1.57
CA ARG A 200 -14.79 -16.16 -1.94
C ARG A 200 -13.56 -15.25 -1.87
N TYR A 201 -13.65 -14.06 -2.46
CA TYR A 201 -12.63 -13.04 -2.31
C TYR A 201 -12.53 -12.57 -0.85
N GLN A 202 -11.35 -12.78 -0.24
CA GLN A 202 -11.05 -12.31 1.09
C GLN A 202 -9.55 -12.04 1.26
N ARG A 203 -9.25 -11.16 2.21
CA ARG A 203 -7.91 -10.95 2.72
C ARG A 203 -7.43 -12.17 3.49
N ARG A 204 -6.12 -12.43 3.52
CA ARG A 204 -5.54 -13.52 4.32
C ARG A 204 -5.49 -13.22 5.82
N ALA A 205 -5.28 -11.95 6.17
CA ALA A 205 -5.29 -11.49 7.56
C ALA A 205 -6.33 -10.37 7.75
N CYS A 206 -7.02 -10.41 8.89
CA CYS A 206 -8.02 -9.42 9.29
C CYS A 206 -7.40 -8.03 9.46
N CYS A 207 -8.07 -6.99 8.96
CA CYS A 207 -7.64 -5.59 9.11
C CYS A 207 -7.94 -4.98 10.48
N LEU A 208 -8.54 -5.75 11.39
CA LEU A 208 -8.96 -5.37 12.74
C LEU A 208 -10.08 -4.33 12.81
N SER A 209 -10.63 -3.86 11.67
CA SER A 209 -11.66 -2.80 11.64
C SER A 209 -12.88 -3.11 12.51
N HIS A 210 -13.22 -4.39 12.63
CA HIS A 210 -14.35 -4.87 13.44
C HIS A 210 -14.24 -4.54 14.94
N ARG A 211 -13.04 -4.19 15.43
CA ARG A 211 -12.82 -3.74 16.82
C ARG A 211 -13.29 -2.31 17.08
N VAL A 212 -13.55 -1.55 16.02
CA VAL A 212 -14.15 -0.21 16.10
C VAL A 212 -15.62 -0.36 15.72
N ALA A 213 -16.54 -0.21 16.67
CA ALA A 213 -17.96 -0.52 16.46
C ALA A 213 -18.58 0.24 15.27
N TRP A 214 -18.24 1.52 15.09
CA TRP A 214 -18.77 2.35 14.02
C TRP A 214 -18.11 2.12 12.65
N VAL A 215 -16.92 1.51 12.60
CA VAL A 215 -16.27 1.08 11.34
C VAL A 215 -16.81 -0.29 10.91
N GLY A 216 -16.96 -1.19 11.87
CA GLY A 216 -17.49 -2.53 11.65
C GLY A 216 -16.57 -3.44 10.84
N ARG A 217 -17.15 -4.55 10.37
CA ARG A 217 -16.43 -5.58 9.61
C ARG A 217 -16.19 -5.11 8.18
N CYS A 218 -14.94 -5.18 7.70
CA CYS A 218 -14.68 -4.94 6.29
C CYS A 218 -15.27 -6.05 5.40
N GLU A 219 -15.60 -5.70 4.16
CA GLU A 219 -16.17 -6.60 3.15
C GLU A 219 -15.32 -7.87 2.97
N HIS A 220 -14.01 -7.70 2.85
CA HIS A 220 -13.05 -8.76 2.54
C HIS A 220 -12.48 -9.45 3.79
N CYS A 221 -13.15 -9.36 4.95
CA CYS A 221 -12.64 -9.89 6.21
C CYS A 221 -12.57 -11.44 6.17
N PRO A 222 -11.45 -12.06 6.61
CA PRO A 222 -11.32 -13.52 6.69
C PRO A 222 -12.04 -14.13 7.89
N LEU A 223 -12.46 -13.32 8.87
CA LEU A 223 -13.11 -13.86 10.05
C LEU A 223 -14.50 -14.40 9.68
N PRO A 224 -14.88 -15.59 10.20
CA PRO A 224 -16.22 -16.11 10.04
C PRO A 224 -17.22 -15.16 10.69
N ILE A 225 -18.44 -15.10 10.17
CA ILE A 225 -19.48 -14.17 10.66
C ILE A 225 -19.79 -14.47 12.15
N GLU A 226 -19.68 -15.74 12.54
CA GLU A 226 -19.93 -16.26 13.88
C GLU A 226 -18.86 -15.82 14.92
N ALA A 227 -17.64 -15.49 14.49
CA ALA A 227 -16.57 -15.04 15.40
C ALA A 227 -16.80 -13.63 15.96
N LEU A 228 -17.80 -12.91 15.46
CA LEU A 228 -18.14 -11.56 15.89
C LEU A 228 -19.19 -11.52 17.03
N ALA A 229 -19.89 -12.63 17.27
CA ALA A 229 -20.90 -12.73 18.33
C ALA A 229 -20.31 -13.00 19.74
N LYS A 230 -18.98 -13.06 19.86
CA LYS A 230 -18.25 -13.36 21.10
C LYS A 230 -17.29 -12.24 21.55
N LEU A 231 -17.38 -11.06 20.93
CA LEU A 231 -16.64 -9.85 21.27
C LEU A 231 -17.63 -8.75 21.65
#